data_AF-C4WXA9-F1
#
_entry.id   AF-C4WXA9-F1
#
_cell.length_a   1.000
_cell.length_b   1.000
_cell.length_c   1.000
_cell.angle_alpha   90.00
_cell.angle_beta   90.00
_cell.angle_gamma   90.00
#
_symmetry.space_group_name_H-M   'P 1'
#
loop_
_entity.id
_entity.type
_entity.pdbx_description
1 polymer ?
#
loop_
_entity_poly.entity_id
_entity_poly.type
_entity_poly.pdbx_seq_one_letter_code
_entity_poly.pdbx_strand_id
1 'polypeptide(L)'
;MLKRFAATTLYAIRLPINWQPTSNVCLCRTLEFKKNRLEIDNEGALKKIRPKTAPVPKITLLGLEKDVSVVTIDVASKMCERRGLKLVKIIDIDTKTQRPVYQMMTANQFLKEDHKSHQDKDEKNHNQLKGEKTVLINCRIGQSDLESKVNNIRKWLSKMNEVRVTITGDTANEVADEVIKMTQESSRVVQRREKGNTVKFQLLPPKKS
;
A
#
# COMPACT_ATOMS: atom_id res chain seq x y z
N MET A 1 -31.32 46.18 46.08
CA MET A 1 -31.52 47.15 44.97
C MET A 1 -30.22 47.28 44.19
N LEU A 2 -30.32 47.32 42.87
CA LEU A 2 -29.29 47.59 41.84
C LEU A 2 -28.23 46.51 41.53
N LYS A 3 -28.59 45.78 40.47
CA LYS A 3 -27.75 44.98 39.56
C LYS A 3 -26.57 45.80 39.03
N ARG A 4 -25.38 45.21 38.94
CA ARG A 4 -24.32 45.69 38.04
C ARG A 4 -24.01 44.61 37.01
N PHE A 5 -24.23 45.00 35.77
CA PHE A 5 -24.13 44.20 34.57
C PHE A 5 -22.67 43.88 34.22
N ALA A 6 -22.46 42.64 33.79
CA ALA A 6 -21.25 42.20 33.12
C ALA A 6 -21.12 42.87 31.75
N ALA A 7 -19.91 43.30 31.40
CA ALA A 7 -19.55 43.73 30.06
C ALA A 7 -18.39 42.84 29.58
N THR A 8 -18.75 41.80 28.85
CA THR A 8 -17.85 40.89 28.15
C THR A 8 -17.38 41.58 26.87
N THR A 9 -16.12 42.02 26.84
CA THR A 9 -15.49 42.60 25.65
C THR A 9 -15.08 41.49 24.68
N LEU A 10 -15.84 41.32 23.61
CA LEU A 10 -15.49 40.48 22.46
C LEU A 10 -14.45 41.22 21.61
N TYR A 11 -13.20 40.74 21.63
CA TYR A 11 -12.18 41.14 20.65
C TYR A 11 -12.53 40.53 19.29
N ALA A 12 -13.05 41.36 18.39
CA ALA A 12 -13.23 41.01 16.99
C ALA A 12 -11.87 41.06 16.27
N ILE A 13 -11.26 39.89 16.04
CA ILE A 13 -10.06 39.73 15.21
C ILE A 13 -10.49 39.90 13.75
N ARG A 14 -10.32 41.10 13.21
CA ARG A 14 -10.56 41.43 11.81
C ARG A 14 -9.29 41.08 11.02
N LEU A 15 -9.24 39.87 10.46
CA LEU A 15 -8.19 39.47 9.52
C LEU A 15 -8.35 40.27 8.21
N PRO A 16 -7.29 40.90 7.68
CA PRO A 16 -7.35 41.52 6.37
C PRO A 16 -7.33 40.45 5.27
N ILE A 17 -8.45 40.32 4.57
CA ILE A 17 -8.59 39.60 3.30
C ILE A 17 -7.83 40.40 2.25
N ASN A 18 -6.57 40.03 2.02
CA ASN A 18 -5.75 40.55 0.93
C ASN A 18 -6.07 39.76 -0.34
N TRP A 19 -7.02 40.26 -1.13
CA TRP A 19 -7.25 39.83 -2.50
C TRP A 19 -6.27 40.59 -3.41
N GLN A 20 -5.24 39.90 -3.89
CA GLN A 20 -4.44 40.36 -5.02
C GLN A 20 -4.76 39.49 -6.24
N PRO A 21 -5.42 40.01 -7.28
CA PRO A 21 -5.51 39.36 -8.58
C PRO A 21 -4.29 39.77 -9.40
N THR A 22 -3.13 39.16 -9.13
CA THR A 22 -1.96 39.37 -9.98
C THR A 22 -1.95 38.35 -11.11
N SER A 23 -2.32 38.86 -12.28
CA SER A 23 -1.83 38.46 -13.59
C SER A 23 -1.96 36.98 -13.98
N ASN A 24 -2.88 36.75 -14.91
CA ASN A 24 -2.74 35.75 -15.94
C ASN A 24 -1.35 35.88 -16.58
N VAL A 25 -0.37 35.13 -16.06
CA VAL A 25 0.83 34.80 -16.83
C VAL A 25 0.36 33.83 -17.89
N CYS A 26 -0.03 34.40 -19.01
CA CYS A 26 -0.13 33.72 -20.27
C CYS A 26 1.26 33.14 -20.54
N LEU A 27 1.46 31.88 -20.14
CA LEU A 27 2.59 31.09 -20.58
C LEU A 27 2.32 30.75 -22.05
N CYS A 28 2.42 31.76 -22.92
CA CYS A 28 2.70 31.57 -24.32
C CYS A 28 4.06 30.88 -24.35
N ARG A 29 4.00 29.56 -24.26
CA ARG A 29 5.06 28.64 -24.61
C ARG A 29 5.57 29.14 -25.95
N THR A 30 6.73 29.78 -25.93
CA THR A 30 7.44 30.17 -27.13
C THR A 30 7.54 28.91 -27.96
N LEU A 31 6.74 28.84 -29.02
CA LEU A 31 6.92 27.88 -30.08
C LEU A 31 8.26 28.26 -30.67
N GLU A 32 9.33 27.62 -30.18
CA GLU A 32 10.61 27.62 -30.86
C GLU A 32 10.34 27.07 -32.25
N PHE A 33 10.22 27.99 -33.19
CA PHE A 33 10.13 27.71 -34.60
C PHE A 33 11.48 27.11 -34.97
N LYS A 34 11.60 25.77 -34.88
CA LYS A 34 12.79 25.03 -35.25
C LYS A 34 13.14 25.42 -36.69
N LYS A 35 14.16 26.28 -36.84
CA LYS A 35 14.81 26.54 -38.11
C LYS A 35 15.22 25.18 -38.67
N ASN A 36 14.64 24.80 -39.80
CA ASN A 36 15.10 23.65 -40.56
C ASN A 36 16.57 23.91 -40.89
N ARG A 37 17.49 23.16 -40.28
CA ARG A 37 18.90 23.18 -40.66
C ARG A 37 18.98 22.56 -42.06
N LEU A 38 19.35 23.37 -43.03
CA LEU A 38 19.66 22.93 -44.39
C LEU A 38 21.14 22.56 -44.39
N GLU A 39 21.44 21.30 -44.68
CA GLU A 39 22.79 20.87 -45.03
C GLU A 39 22.86 20.80 -46.56
N ILE A 40 23.94 21.34 -47.12
CA ILE A 40 24.16 21.42 -48.56
C ILE A 40 25.08 20.25 -48.93
N ASP A 41 24.58 19.31 -49.72
CA ASP A 41 25.40 18.28 -50.35
C ASP A 41 26.03 18.84 -51.65
N ASN A 42 27.19 18.32 -52.06
CA ASN A 42 28.02 18.79 -53.19
C ASN A 42 27.39 18.73 -54.60
N GLU A 43 26.08 18.54 -54.74
CA GLU A 43 25.35 18.50 -56.01
C GLU A 43 24.10 19.41 -56.03
N GLY A 44 24.10 20.49 -55.24
CA GLY A 44 23.22 21.65 -55.48
C GLY A 44 21.71 21.45 -55.30
N ALA A 45 21.23 20.32 -54.77
CA ALA A 45 19.81 20.07 -54.54
C ALA A 45 19.40 20.27 -53.08
N LEU A 46 18.61 21.32 -52.79
CA LEU A 46 18.02 21.59 -51.48
C LEU A 46 16.94 20.55 -51.11
N LYS A 47 17.30 19.52 -50.34
CA LYS A 47 16.32 18.58 -49.75
C LYS A 47 15.91 19.04 -48.35
N LYS A 48 14.63 19.36 -48.17
CA LYS A 48 14.04 19.74 -46.86
C LYS A 48 13.95 18.51 -45.95
N ILE A 49 14.90 18.34 -45.04
CA ILE A 49 14.85 17.29 -44.02
C ILE A 49 13.74 17.64 -43.01
N ARG A 50 12.64 16.89 -43.03
CA ARG A 50 11.59 17.04 -42.01
C ARG A 50 12.15 16.52 -40.68
N PRO A 51 11.95 17.25 -39.56
CA PRO A 51 12.37 16.75 -38.25
C PRO A 51 11.68 15.42 -37.98
N LYS A 52 12.46 14.40 -37.58
CA LYS A 52 11.93 13.08 -37.21
C LYS A 52 11.05 13.25 -35.96
N THR A 53 9.73 13.20 -36.12
CA THR A 53 8.80 13.16 -34.98
C THR A 53 9.07 11.90 -34.17
N ALA A 54 9.22 12.04 -32.85
CA ALA A 54 9.41 10.90 -31.98
C ALA A 54 8.21 9.94 -32.11
N PRO A 55 8.45 8.61 -32.19
CA PRO A 55 7.36 7.65 -32.33
C PRO A 55 6.52 7.62 -31.06
N VAL A 56 5.21 7.86 -31.18
CA VAL A 56 4.28 7.80 -30.05
C VAL A 56 4.01 6.34 -29.69
N PRO A 57 4.22 5.91 -28.43
CA PRO A 57 3.98 4.53 -28.03
C PRO A 57 2.48 4.19 -28.15
N LYS A 58 2.20 3.07 -28.82
CA LYS A 58 0.84 2.53 -28.96
C LYS A 58 0.65 1.35 -28.01
N ILE A 59 -0.54 1.28 -27.44
CA ILE A 59 -0.96 0.27 -26.48
C ILE A 59 -2.05 -0.62 -27.09
N THR A 60 -2.19 -1.83 -26.57
CA THR A 60 -3.33 -2.69 -26.88
C THR A 60 -4.40 -2.45 -25.83
N LEU A 61 -5.59 -2.01 -26.27
CA LEU A 61 -6.73 -1.71 -25.43
C LEU A 61 -7.79 -2.79 -25.60
N LEU A 62 -8.18 -3.40 -24.48
CA LEU A 62 -9.26 -4.37 -24.38
C LEU A 62 -10.54 -3.67 -23.90
N GLY A 63 -11.61 -3.81 -24.68
CA GLY A 63 -12.95 -3.31 -24.35
C GLY A 63 -13.68 -4.20 -23.34
N LEU A 64 -14.88 -3.76 -22.92
CA LEU A 64 -15.76 -4.53 -22.03
C LEU A 64 -16.21 -5.87 -22.67
N GLU A 65 -16.45 -5.85 -23.98
CA GLU A 65 -16.84 -7.02 -24.77
C GLU A 65 -15.62 -7.77 -25.33
N LYS A 66 -14.44 -7.60 -24.71
CA LYS A 66 -13.16 -8.19 -25.14
C LYS A 66 -12.71 -7.78 -26.55
N ASP A 67 -13.25 -6.68 -27.07
CA ASP A 67 -12.78 -6.09 -28.32
C ASP A 67 -11.34 -5.60 -28.19
N VAL A 68 -10.49 -5.99 -29.13
CA VAL A 68 -9.07 -5.62 -29.15
C VAL A 68 -8.86 -4.44 -30.09
N SER A 69 -8.36 -3.33 -29.57
CA SER A 69 -8.05 -2.13 -30.36
C SER A 69 -6.63 -1.64 -30.06
N VAL A 70 -5.94 -1.09 -31.07
CA VAL A 70 -4.59 -0.54 -30.90
C VAL A 70 -4.66 0.98 -30.96
N VAL A 71 -4.41 1.64 -29.84
CA VAL A 71 -4.57 3.09 -29.68
C VAL A 71 -3.41 3.69 -28.89
N THR A 72 -3.31 5.02 -28.81
CA THR A 72 -2.39 5.68 -27.88
C THR A 72 -3.01 5.77 -26.49
N ILE A 73 -2.17 5.93 -25.46
CA ILE A 73 -2.63 6.03 -24.06
C ILE A 73 -3.61 7.18 -23.85
N ASP A 74 -3.36 8.34 -24.46
CA ASP A 74 -4.21 9.53 -24.32
C ASP A 74 -5.59 9.32 -24.93
N VAL A 75 -5.65 8.62 -26.07
CA VAL A 75 -6.92 8.29 -26.73
C VAL A 75 -7.70 7.29 -25.89
N ALA A 76 -7.03 6.24 -25.38
CA ALA A 76 -7.67 5.27 -24.51
C ALA A 76 -8.23 5.91 -23.23
N SER A 77 -7.48 6.81 -22.59
CA SER A 77 -7.93 7.54 -21.39
C SER A 77 -9.19 8.35 -21.67
N LYS A 78 -9.23 9.10 -22.78
CA LYS A 78 -10.43 9.84 -23.20
C LYS A 78 -11.62 8.92 -23.50
N MET A 79 -11.37 7.77 -24.12
CA MET A 79 -12.43 6.77 -24.39
C MET A 79 -13.02 6.20 -23.10
N CYS A 80 -12.19 5.96 -22.08
CA CYS A 80 -12.63 5.55 -20.76
C CYS A 80 -13.45 6.63 -20.07
N GLU A 81 -12.96 7.88 -20.03
CA GLU A 81 -13.66 9.01 -19.42
C GLU A 81 -15.04 9.24 -20.04
N ARG A 82 -15.12 9.21 -21.37
CA ARG A 82 -16.39 9.36 -22.11
C ARG A 82 -17.42 8.28 -21.77
N ARG A 83 -16.96 7.08 -21.42
CA ARG A 83 -17.81 5.92 -21.08
C ARG A 83 -17.98 5.74 -19.57
N GLY A 84 -17.36 6.58 -18.73
CA GLY A 84 -17.36 6.44 -17.27
C GLY A 84 -16.59 5.21 -16.76
N LEU A 85 -15.59 4.74 -17.52
CA LEU A 85 -14.79 3.55 -17.22
C LEU A 85 -13.40 3.93 -16.72
N LYS A 86 -12.69 2.97 -16.14
CA LYS A 86 -11.30 3.09 -15.70
C LYS A 86 -10.39 2.30 -16.62
N LEU A 87 -9.22 2.87 -16.91
CA LEU A 87 -8.18 2.23 -17.70
C LEU A 87 -7.18 1.56 -16.76
N VAL A 88 -7.04 0.24 -16.85
CA VAL A 88 -6.18 -0.56 -15.96
C VAL A 88 -5.13 -1.27 -16.80
N LYS A 89 -3.88 -1.25 -16.34
CA LYS A 89 -2.78 -1.97 -16.97
C LYS A 89 -2.76 -3.41 -16.46
N ILE A 90 -2.90 -4.40 -17.34
CA ILE A 90 -2.87 -5.82 -16.96
C ILE A 90 -1.48 -6.40 -17.20
N ILE A 91 -0.92 -6.18 -18.39
CA ILE A 91 0.34 -6.79 -18.82
C ILE A 91 1.28 -5.68 -19.29
N ASP A 92 2.53 -5.70 -18.81
CA ASP A 92 3.55 -4.74 -19.20
C ASP A 92 4.00 -4.93 -20.65
N ILE A 93 4.27 -6.17 -21.05
CA ILE A 93 4.71 -6.51 -22.41
C ILE A 93 4.01 -7.82 -22.81
N ASP A 94 3.17 -7.76 -23.84
CA ASP A 94 2.59 -8.95 -24.45
C ASP A 94 3.63 -9.71 -25.28
N THR A 95 3.61 -11.04 -25.20
CA THR A 95 4.59 -11.92 -25.88
C THR A 95 4.45 -11.88 -27.40
N LYS A 96 3.25 -11.62 -27.91
CA LYS A 96 2.97 -11.57 -29.35
C LYS A 96 3.24 -10.20 -29.94
N THR A 97 2.71 -9.16 -29.30
CA THR A 97 2.70 -7.81 -29.88
C THR A 97 3.78 -6.89 -29.33
N GLN A 98 4.50 -7.29 -28.27
CA GLN A 98 5.47 -6.47 -27.54
C GLN A 98 4.90 -5.10 -27.10
N ARG A 99 3.58 -5.02 -26.90
CA ARG A 99 2.88 -3.83 -26.42
C ARG A 99 2.31 -4.08 -25.03
N PRO A 100 2.22 -3.04 -24.18
CA PRO A 100 1.46 -3.15 -22.94
C PRO A 100 -0.02 -3.31 -23.24
N VAL A 101 -0.67 -4.16 -22.45
CA VAL A 101 -2.10 -4.45 -22.56
C VAL A 101 -2.83 -3.73 -21.44
N TYR A 102 -3.77 -2.89 -21.84
CA TYR A 102 -4.68 -2.18 -20.95
C TYR A 102 -6.10 -2.66 -21.17
N GLN A 103 -6.89 -2.67 -20.11
CA GLN A 103 -8.29 -3.07 -20.12
C GLN A 103 -9.16 -1.94 -19.60
N MET A 104 -10.29 -1.74 -20.27
CA MET A 104 -11.36 -0.87 -19.80
C MET A 104 -12.20 -1.64 -18.78
N MET A 105 -12.34 -1.11 -17.57
CA MET A 105 -13.09 -1.73 -16.48
C MET A 105 -14.09 -0.77 -15.86
N THR A 106 -15.20 -1.31 -15.37
CA THR A 106 -16.15 -0.56 -14.55
C THR A 106 -15.59 -0.32 -13.16
N ALA A 107 -15.97 0.77 -12.49
CA ALA A 107 -15.52 1.08 -11.13
C ALA A 107 -15.70 -0.11 -10.15
N ASN A 108 -16.83 -0.82 -10.22
CA ASN A 108 -17.09 -1.99 -9.38
C ASN A 108 -16.14 -3.18 -9.66
N GLN A 109 -15.73 -3.36 -10.92
CA GLN A 109 -14.78 -4.41 -11.30
C GLN A 109 -13.37 -4.05 -10.83
N PHE A 110 -12.97 -2.79 -11.02
CA PHE A 110 -11.70 -2.26 -10.54
C PHE A 110 -11.51 -2.49 -9.03
N LEU A 111 -12.51 -2.13 -8.22
CA LEU A 111 -12.45 -2.37 -6.77
C LEU A 111 -12.29 -3.85 -6.42
N LYS A 112 -13.00 -4.75 -7.11
CA LYS A 112 -12.88 -6.20 -6.87
C LYS A 112 -11.50 -6.73 -7.24
N GLU A 113 -10.90 -6.26 -8.32
CA GLU A 113 -9.56 -6.65 -8.74
C GLU A 113 -8.48 -6.09 -7.81
N ASP A 114 -8.63 -4.85 -7.34
CA ASP A 114 -7.75 -4.28 -6.31
C ASP A 114 -7.77 -5.17 -5.06
N HIS A 115 -8.96 -5.56 -4.58
CA HIS A 115 -9.09 -6.47 -3.44
C HIS A 115 -8.43 -7.84 -3.68
N LYS A 116 -8.62 -8.45 -4.87
CA LYS A 116 -7.97 -9.72 -5.22
C LYS A 116 -6.46 -9.60 -5.27
N SER A 117 -5.94 -8.54 -5.89
CA SER A 117 -4.50 -8.31 -5.99
C SER A 117 -3.83 -8.11 -4.63
N HIS A 118 -4.55 -7.55 -3.66
CA HIS A 118 -4.11 -7.46 -2.26
C HIS A 118 -4.18 -8.82 -1.56
N GLN A 119 -5.26 -9.58 -1.75
CA GLN A 119 -5.39 -10.93 -1.20
C GLN A 119 -4.28 -11.88 -1.70
N ASP A 120 -3.98 -11.90 -3.01
CA ASP A 120 -2.93 -12.76 -3.57
C ASP A 120 -1.53 -12.41 -3.02
N LYS A 121 -1.28 -11.13 -2.71
CA LYS A 121 -0.04 -10.71 -2.04
C LYS A 121 -0.03 -11.13 -0.57
N ASP A 122 -1.16 -11.00 0.10
CA ASP A 122 -1.31 -11.41 1.50
C ASP A 122 -1.22 -12.93 1.67
N GLU A 123 -1.70 -13.73 0.73
CA GLU A 123 -1.58 -15.19 0.74
C GLU A 123 -0.13 -15.65 0.57
N LYS A 124 0.62 -15.04 -0.36
CA LYS A 124 2.06 -15.32 -0.51
C LYS A 124 2.85 -14.94 0.75
N ASN A 125 2.42 -13.89 1.44
CA ASN A 125 3.01 -13.45 2.70
C ASN A 125 2.46 -14.19 3.93
N HIS A 126 1.33 -14.90 3.82
CA HIS A 126 0.73 -15.63 4.94
C HIS A 126 1.61 -16.81 5.38
N ASN A 127 2.42 -17.36 4.47
CA ASN A 127 3.39 -18.41 4.82
C ASN A 127 4.71 -17.86 5.36
N GLN A 128 4.92 -16.54 5.32
CA GLN A 128 6.10 -15.91 5.88
C GLN A 128 5.80 -15.41 7.30
N LEU A 129 6.76 -15.61 8.20
CA LEU A 129 6.67 -15.15 9.59
C LEU A 129 6.63 -13.62 9.58
N LYS A 130 5.52 -13.03 10.05
CA LYS A 130 5.27 -11.58 9.96
C LYS A 130 6.14 -10.75 10.91
N GLY A 131 6.61 -11.34 12.00
CA GLY A 131 7.49 -10.68 12.98
C GLY A 131 7.44 -11.32 14.36
N GLU A 132 8.27 -10.80 15.27
CA GLU A 132 8.39 -11.26 16.65
C GLU A 132 7.56 -10.37 17.61
N LYS A 133 6.89 -11.00 18.58
CA LYS A 133 6.18 -10.36 19.69
C LYS A 133 6.73 -10.85 21.02
N THR A 134 6.93 -9.95 21.98
CA THR A 134 7.41 -10.31 23.32
C THR A 134 6.29 -10.17 24.34
N VAL A 135 6.07 -11.22 25.16
CA VAL A 135 5.17 -11.20 26.32
C VAL A 135 6.03 -11.26 27.57
N LEU A 136 5.81 -10.34 28.50
CA LEU A 136 6.27 -10.49 29.88
C LEU A 136 5.10 -10.93 30.77
N ILE A 137 5.35 -11.93 31.61
CA ILE A 137 4.43 -12.45 32.62
C ILE A 137 5.17 -12.48 33.96
N ASN A 138 4.50 -12.08 35.04
CA ASN A 138 5.03 -12.21 36.38
C ASN A 138 4.39 -13.43 37.07
N CYS A 139 5.09 -14.10 37.98
CA CYS A 139 4.59 -15.27 38.69
C CYS A 139 3.36 -14.99 39.57
N ARG A 140 3.18 -13.74 40.03
CA ARG A 140 2.03 -13.32 40.88
C ARG A 140 0.75 -13.01 40.09
N ILE A 141 0.65 -13.49 38.85
CA ILE A 141 -0.52 -13.26 37.99
C ILE A 141 -1.71 -14.13 38.45
N GLY A 142 -2.92 -13.59 38.38
CA GLY A 142 -4.14 -14.38 38.63
C GLY A 142 -4.50 -15.28 37.45
N GLN A 143 -5.27 -16.34 37.70
CA GLN A 143 -5.69 -17.31 36.67
C GLN A 143 -6.39 -16.65 35.47
N SER A 144 -7.30 -15.70 35.72
CA SER A 144 -8.05 -15.00 34.66
C SER A 144 -7.15 -14.12 33.79
N ASP A 145 -6.13 -13.49 34.39
CA ASP A 145 -5.17 -12.67 33.67
C ASP A 145 -4.25 -13.56 32.82
N LEU A 146 -3.86 -14.73 33.34
CA LEU A 146 -3.07 -15.72 32.62
C LEU A 146 -3.81 -16.20 31.36
N GLU A 147 -5.08 -16.57 31.50
CA GLU A 147 -5.94 -16.96 30.37
C GLU A 147 -6.05 -15.85 29.32
N SER A 148 -6.19 -14.60 29.77
CA SER A 148 -6.22 -13.43 28.87
C SER A 148 -4.91 -13.27 28.10
N LYS A 149 -3.75 -13.49 28.74
CA LYS A 149 -2.45 -13.49 28.07
C LYS A 149 -2.33 -14.64 27.07
N VAL A 150 -2.75 -15.84 27.43
CA VAL A 150 -2.76 -17.00 26.53
C VAL A 150 -3.67 -16.76 25.32
N ASN A 151 -4.84 -16.16 25.51
CA ASN A 151 -5.74 -15.80 24.41
C ASN A 151 -5.09 -14.78 23.45
N ASN A 152 -4.30 -13.84 23.97
CA ASN A 152 -3.54 -12.91 23.14
C ASN A 152 -2.40 -13.62 22.37
N ILE A 153 -1.70 -14.54 23.02
CA ILE A 153 -0.67 -15.38 22.39
C ILE A 153 -1.29 -16.18 21.23
N ARG A 154 -2.43 -16.84 21.46
CA ARG A 154 -3.19 -17.58 20.43
C ARG A 154 -3.53 -16.67 19.25
N LYS A 155 -4.05 -15.46 19.49
CA LYS A 155 -4.34 -14.47 18.43
C LYS A 155 -3.11 -14.07 17.63
N TRP A 156 -1.93 -13.99 18.24
CA TRP A 156 -0.70 -13.64 17.54
C TRP A 156 -0.15 -14.80 16.71
N LEU A 157 -0.25 -16.02 17.23
CA LEU A 157 0.11 -17.25 16.52
C LEU A 157 -0.81 -17.46 15.30
N SER A 158 -2.11 -17.21 15.41
CA SER A 158 -3.04 -17.27 14.26
C SER A 158 -2.67 -16.29 13.15
N LYS A 159 -1.97 -15.19 13.48
CA LYS A 159 -1.48 -14.19 12.53
C LYS A 159 -0.05 -14.49 12.04
N MET A 160 0.46 -15.71 12.27
CA MET A 160 1.80 -16.16 11.87
C MET A 160 2.94 -15.29 12.44
N ASN A 161 2.78 -14.83 13.69
CA ASN A 161 3.86 -14.16 14.43
C ASN A 161 4.59 -15.14 15.35
N GLU A 162 5.88 -14.92 15.53
CA GLU A 162 6.65 -15.60 16.58
C GLU A 162 6.41 -14.91 17.92
N VAL A 163 6.26 -15.67 18.99
CA VAL A 163 6.01 -15.11 20.32
C VAL A 163 7.11 -15.54 21.29
N ARG A 164 7.86 -14.57 21.82
CA ARG A 164 8.82 -14.78 22.91
C ARG A 164 8.16 -14.49 24.25
N VAL A 165 8.05 -15.50 25.09
CA VAL A 165 7.49 -15.37 26.43
C VAL A 165 8.63 -15.29 27.44
N THR A 166 8.58 -14.30 28.32
CA THR A 166 9.48 -14.16 29.47
C THR A 166 8.65 -14.15 30.73
N ILE A 167 8.90 -15.12 31.61
CA ILE A 167 8.22 -15.25 32.90
C ILE A 167 9.23 -14.96 33.99
N THR A 168 8.89 -14.07 34.92
CA THR A 168 9.75 -13.68 36.05
C THR A 168 9.10 -14.05 37.37
N GLY A 169 9.87 -14.63 38.29
CA GLY A 169 9.47 -14.91 39.67
C GLY A 169 9.84 -16.31 40.17
N ASP A 170 9.49 -16.60 41.42
CA ASP A 170 9.95 -17.81 42.12
C ASP A 170 9.28 -19.09 41.59
N THR A 171 7.99 -19.01 41.22
CA THR A 171 7.21 -20.10 40.61
C THR A 171 7.16 -20.00 39.07
N ALA A 172 8.16 -19.36 38.46
CA ALA A 172 8.15 -19.11 37.01
C ALA A 172 8.11 -20.40 36.16
N ASN A 173 8.62 -21.52 36.66
CA ASN A 173 8.60 -22.81 35.97
C ASN A 173 7.19 -23.39 35.86
N GLU A 174 6.41 -23.33 36.94
CA GLU A 174 5.03 -23.86 36.98
C GLU A 174 4.12 -23.08 36.02
N VAL A 175 4.19 -21.75 36.07
CA VAL A 175 3.42 -20.88 35.17
C VAL A 175 3.85 -21.08 33.71
N ALA A 176 5.13 -21.36 33.46
CA ALA A 176 5.60 -21.67 32.10
C ALA A 176 4.97 -22.97 31.57
N ASP A 177 4.92 -24.01 32.40
CA ASP A 177 4.34 -25.30 32.03
C ASP A 177 2.84 -25.19 31.76
N GLU A 178 2.11 -24.39 32.55
CA GLU A 178 0.70 -24.08 32.31
C GLU A 178 0.47 -23.37 30.97
N VAL A 179 1.25 -22.33 30.68
CA VAL A 179 1.15 -21.60 29.40
C VAL A 179 1.46 -22.52 28.21
N ILE A 180 2.47 -23.38 28.33
CA ILE A 180 2.84 -24.34 27.28
C ILE A 180 1.69 -25.33 27.06
N LYS A 181 1.12 -25.90 28.13
CA LYS A 181 -0.01 -26.84 28.06
C LYS A 181 -1.21 -26.21 27.38
N MET A 182 -1.56 -24.97 27.72
CA MET A 182 -2.69 -24.27 27.09
C MET A 182 -2.43 -23.88 25.63
N THR A 183 -1.17 -23.79 25.19
CA THR A 183 -0.83 -23.32 23.84
C THR A 183 -0.37 -24.44 22.90
N GLN A 184 -0.24 -25.68 23.40
CA GLN A 184 0.29 -26.84 22.68
C GLN A 184 -0.46 -27.17 21.37
N GLU A 185 -1.78 -26.99 21.34
CA GLU A 185 -2.61 -27.25 20.14
C GLU A 185 -2.31 -26.28 19.00
N SER A 186 -1.87 -25.06 19.34
CA SER A 186 -1.78 -23.93 18.42
C SER A 186 -0.35 -23.44 18.18
N SER A 187 0.65 -24.11 18.78
CA SER A 187 2.04 -23.67 18.72
C SER A 187 3.04 -24.81 18.85
N ARG A 188 4.22 -24.58 18.30
CA ARG A 188 5.42 -25.36 18.55
C ARG A 188 6.34 -24.59 19.49
N VAL A 189 6.68 -25.18 20.62
CA VAL A 189 7.64 -24.58 21.56
C VAL A 189 9.06 -24.75 21.03
N VAL A 190 9.85 -23.68 21.13
CA VAL A 190 11.25 -23.61 20.73
C VAL A 190 12.06 -22.99 21.87
N GLN A 191 13.22 -23.59 22.13
CA GLN A 191 14.28 -23.01 22.96
C GLN A 191 13.81 -22.48 24.32
N ARG A 192 13.48 -23.40 25.23
CA ARG A 192 13.28 -23.09 26.65
C ARG A 192 14.63 -22.81 27.32
N ARG A 193 14.73 -21.68 28.00
CA ARG A 193 15.92 -21.29 28.79
C ARG A 193 15.48 -20.83 30.16
N GLU A 194 16.12 -21.36 31.18
CA GLU A 194 15.89 -21.00 32.58
C GLU A 194 17.16 -20.31 33.08
N LYS A 195 16.99 -19.11 33.65
CA LYS A 195 18.07 -18.32 34.25
C LYS A 195 17.60 -17.78 35.59
N GLY A 196 17.96 -18.48 36.67
CA GLY A 196 17.50 -18.14 38.02
C GLY A 196 15.97 -18.08 38.07
N ASN A 197 15.43 -16.96 38.56
CA ASN A 197 14.00 -16.74 38.70
C ASN A 197 13.36 -16.21 37.40
N THR A 198 13.91 -16.54 36.23
CA THR A 198 13.38 -16.11 34.94
C THR A 198 13.42 -17.23 33.92
N VAL A 199 12.26 -17.52 33.34
CA VAL A 199 12.08 -18.52 32.27
C VAL A 199 11.78 -17.79 30.96
N LYS A 200 12.51 -18.14 29.90
CA LYS A 200 12.32 -17.60 28.56
C LYS A 200 12.10 -18.72 27.57
N PHE A 201 11.06 -18.64 26.76
CA PHE A 201 10.82 -19.59 25.68
C PHE A 201 10.19 -18.89 24.47
N GLN A 202 10.31 -19.53 23.31
CA GLN A 202 9.77 -19.03 22.06
C GLN A 202 8.67 -19.97 21.58
N LEU A 203 7.58 -19.40 21.07
CA LEU A 203 6.47 -20.11 20.48
C LEU A 203 6.42 -19.76 19.00
N LEU A 204 6.49 -20.78 18.16
CA LEU A 204 6.31 -20.66 16.72
C LEU A 204 4.90 -21.13 16.34
N PRO A 205 4.26 -20.49 15.35
CA PRO A 205 3.03 -21.01 14.80
C PRO A 205 3.27 -22.38 14.14
N PRO A 206 2.29 -23.30 14.17
CA PRO A 206 2.41 -24.58 13.51
C PRO A 206 2.59 -24.37 12.00
N LYS A 207 3.56 -25.07 11.41
CA LYS A 207 3.66 -25.13 9.95
C LYS A 207 2.40 -25.83 9.45
N LYS A 208 1.58 -25.16 8.62
CA LYS A 208 0.52 -25.83 7.88
C LYS A 208 1.20 -26.86 6.96
N SER A 209 0.96 -28.15 7.22
CA SER A 209 1.39 -29.25 6.35
C SER A 209 0.61 -29.24 5.04
#